data_AF-A0AA43IIF9-F1
#
_entry.id   AF-A0AA43IIF9-F1
#
_cell.length_a   1.000
_cell.length_b   1.000
_cell.length_c   1.000
_cell.angle_alpha   90.00
_cell.angle_beta   90.00
_cell.angle_gamma   90.00
#
_symmetry.space_group_name_H-M   'P 1'
#
loop_
_entity.id
_entity.type
_entity.pdbx_description
1 polymer ?
#
loop_
_entity_poly.entity_id
_entity_poly.type
_entity_poly.pdbx_seq_one_letter_code
_entity_poly.pdbx_strand_id
1 'polypeptide(L)'
;MLDQLIKLVEQNAGDAIVQNKAVPNEYNSAAIQDVAEQIFNGLKGQVSQGNMQQVAAMFSGGNTNALTGNPMVAQMISSITSNLATKFGVSPQIAQNIASGLIPQVMNQFVNKTNNPDDPDFDLQDMMRNFSGNSNLDIGSVLGKLAGGSSQQGLGNVGDVLGKLFGGK
;
A
#
# COMPACT_ATOMS: atom_id res chain seq x y z
N MET A 1 10.29 9.82 1.77
CA MET A 1 9.10 8.94 1.68
C MET A 1 7.98 9.38 2.60
N LEU A 2 8.09 9.29 3.94
CA LEU A 2 6.98 9.71 4.84
C LEU A 2 6.55 11.16 4.59
N ASP A 3 7.50 12.09 4.45
CA ASP A 3 7.18 13.49 4.14
C ASP A 3 6.43 13.67 2.81
N GLN A 4 6.74 12.83 1.81
CA GLN A 4 6.05 12.86 0.53
C GLN A 4 4.64 12.30 0.66
N LEU A 5 4.44 11.26 1.49
CA LEU A 5 3.11 10.76 1.83
C LEU A 5 2.31 11.79 2.64
N ILE A 6 2.92 12.53 3.55
CA ILE A 6 2.26 13.64 4.27
C ILE A 6 1.75 14.68 3.28
N LYS A 7 2.58 15.12 2.33
CA LYS A 7 2.16 16.05 1.26
C LYS A 7 1.03 15.47 0.42
N LEU A 8 1.08 14.17 0.12
CA LEU A 8 0.01 13.50 -0.63
C LEU A 8 -1.31 13.49 0.15
N VAL A 9 -1.27 13.22 1.46
CA VAL A 9 -2.46 13.31 2.31
C VAL A 9 -2.95 14.75 2.36
N GLU A 10 -2.07 15.72 2.55
CA GLU A 10 -2.41 17.15 2.59
C GLU A 10 -3.15 17.60 1.32
N GLN A 11 -2.67 17.18 0.15
CA GLN A 11 -3.31 17.46 -1.15
C GLN A 11 -4.73 16.90 -1.28
N ASN A 12 -5.04 15.81 -0.57
CA ASN A 12 -6.35 15.13 -0.62
C ASN A 12 -7.23 15.46 0.60
N ALA A 13 -6.66 16.03 1.65
CA ALA A 13 -7.33 16.30 2.91
C ALA A 13 -8.21 17.56 2.90
N GLY A 14 -8.22 18.32 1.80
CA GLY A 14 -8.93 19.59 1.66
C GLY A 14 -10.37 19.54 2.18
N ASP A 15 -11.24 18.78 1.53
CA ASP A 15 -12.66 18.73 1.92
C ASP A 15 -12.90 17.84 3.15
N ALA A 16 -12.09 16.79 3.32
CA ALA A 16 -12.28 15.79 4.36
C ALA A 16 -11.84 16.27 5.75
N ILE A 17 -10.77 17.05 5.83
CA ILE A 17 -10.15 17.51 7.09
C ILE A 17 -10.12 19.04 7.15
N VAL A 18 -9.58 19.72 6.13
CA VAL A 18 -9.31 21.17 6.21
C VAL A 18 -10.58 22.02 6.20
N GLN A 19 -11.57 21.67 5.37
CA GLN A 19 -12.85 22.36 5.28
C GLN A 19 -13.93 21.74 6.19
N ASN A 20 -13.59 20.69 6.92
CA ASN A 20 -14.54 19.95 7.74
C ASN A 20 -14.69 20.61 9.12
N LYS A 21 -15.81 21.29 9.35
CA LYS A 21 -16.10 22.01 10.62
C LYS A 21 -16.10 21.12 11.86
N ALA A 22 -16.20 19.80 11.71
CA ALA A 22 -16.15 18.87 12.81
C ALA A 22 -14.73 18.44 13.20
N VAL A 23 -13.72 18.83 12.41
CA VAL A 23 -12.32 18.77 12.79
C VAL A 23 -11.91 20.18 13.25
N PRO A 24 -11.52 20.38 14.51
CA PRO A 24 -11.01 21.67 14.95
C PRO A 24 -9.78 22.06 14.11
N ASN A 25 -9.76 23.29 13.59
CA ASN A 25 -8.72 23.74 12.66
C ASN A 25 -7.31 23.64 13.25
N GLU A 26 -7.16 23.77 14.57
CA GLU A 26 -5.88 23.58 15.26
C GLU A 26 -5.30 22.16 15.08
N TYR A 27 -6.13 21.17 14.76
CA TYR A 27 -5.73 19.79 14.58
C TYR A 27 -5.55 19.38 13.11
N ASN A 28 -5.85 20.24 12.14
CA ASN A 28 -5.80 19.87 10.72
C ASN A 28 -4.43 19.31 10.32
N SER A 29 -3.34 20.01 10.63
CA SER A 29 -1.98 19.56 10.32
C SER A 29 -1.61 18.26 11.07
N ALA A 30 -1.99 18.14 12.33
CA ALA A 30 -1.70 16.96 13.14
C ALA A 30 -2.51 15.73 12.68
N ALA A 31 -3.76 15.92 12.27
CA ALA A 31 -4.61 14.88 11.71
C ALA A 31 -4.08 14.40 10.35
N ILE A 32 -3.63 15.32 9.48
CA ILE A 32 -2.98 14.98 8.20
C ILE A 32 -1.72 14.14 8.44
N GLN A 33 -0.87 14.56 9.38
CA GLN A 33 0.34 13.82 9.75
C GLN A 33 0.00 12.43 10.30
N ASP A 34 -0.95 12.33 11.24
CA ASP A 34 -1.34 11.05 11.82
C ASP A 34 -1.90 10.09 10.75
N VAL A 35 -2.74 10.57 9.84
CA VAL A 35 -3.25 9.77 8.71
C VAL A 35 -2.11 9.22 7.86
N ALA A 36 -1.15 10.07 7.47
CA ALA A 36 0.01 9.65 6.68
C ALA A 36 0.88 8.62 7.43
N GLU A 37 1.13 8.86 8.72
CA GLU A 37 1.87 7.93 9.58
C GLU A 37 1.16 6.59 9.73
N GLN A 38 -0.16 6.56 9.89
CA GLN A 38 -0.93 5.32 9.99
C GLN A 38 -0.87 4.51 8.69
N ILE A 39 -0.98 5.16 7.54
CA ILE A 39 -0.82 4.49 6.24
C ILE A 39 0.59 3.91 6.12
N PHE A 40 1.62 4.73 6.39
CA PHE A 40 3.01 4.32 6.30
C PHE A 40 3.34 3.15 7.25
N ASN A 41 2.96 3.27 8.52
CA ASN A 41 3.20 2.25 9.54
C ASN A 41 2.36 1.00 9.29
N GLY A 42 1.14 1.13 8.77
CA GLY A 42 0.32 0.02 8.35
C GLY A 42 1.01 -0.81 7.27
N LEU A 43 1.49 -0.17 6.19
CA LEU A 43 2.21 -0.85 5.11
C LEU A 43 3.52 -1.46 5.59
N LYS A 44 4.33 -0.71 6.33
CA LYS A 44 5.58 -1.19 6.93
C LYS A 44 5.33 -2.40 7.83
N GLY A 45 4.29 -2.34 8.66
CA GLY A 45 3.90 -3.43 9.56
C GLY A 45 3.53 -4.69 8.79
N GLN A 46 2.81 -4.56 7.67
CA GLN A 46 2.44 -5.69 6.80
C GLN A 46 3.68 -6.34 6.19
N VAL A 47 4.61 -5.55 5.65
CA VAL A 47 5.90 -6.08 5.14
C VAL A 47 6.68 -6.79 6.25
N SER A 48 6.74 -6.19 7.43
CA SER A 48 7.45 -6.75 8.60
C SER A 48 6.81 -8.05 9.11
N GLN A 49 5.50 -8.22 8.94
CA GLN A 49 4.74 -9.43 9.29
C GLN A 49 4.86 -10.53 8.21
N GLY A 50 5.63 -10.31 7.15
CA GLY A 50 5.82 -11.28 6.07
C GLY A 50 4.82 -11.14 4.92
N ASN A 51 3.96 -10.12 4.93
CA ASN A 51 2.99 -9.85 3.84
C ASN A 51 3.61 -9.01 2.71
N MET A 52 4.92 -9.16 2.48
CA MET A 52 5.66 -8.39 1.49
C MET A 52 5.12 -8.58 0.08
N GLN A 53 4.77 -9.82 -0.27
CA GLN A 53 4.26 -10.18 -1.59
C GLN A 53 2.92 -9.49 -1.87
N GLN A 54 2.05 -9.40 -0.87
CA GLN A 54 0.74 -8.76 -0.98
C GLN A 54 0.89 -7.24 -1.13
N VAL A 55 1.81 -6.62 -0.38
CA VAL A 55 2.13 -5.19 -0.55
C VAL A 55 2.72 -4.95 -1.94
N ALA A 56 3.71 -5.75 -2.36
CA ALA A 56 4.31 -5.63 -3.68
C ALA A 56 3.29 -5.84 -4.81
N ALA A 57 2.36 -6.79 -4.67
CA ALA A 57 1.28 -7.02 -5.63
C ALA A 57 0.32 -5.82 -5.73
N MET A 58 -0.04 -5.24 -4.59
CA MET A 58 -0.92 -4.07 -4.52
C MET A 58 -0.31 -2.85 -5.23
N PHE A 59 1.01 -2.66 -5.06
CA PHE A 59 1.71 -1.56 -5.71
C PHE A 59 2.02 -1.88 -7.18
N SER A 60 2.67 -3.00 -7.52
CA SER A 60 3.12 -3.30 -8.88
C SER A 60 2.03 -3.42 -9.95
N GLY A 61 0.79 -3.72 -9.58
CA GLY A 61 -0.29 -3.92 -10.55
C GLY A 61 -0.92 -2.64 -11.10
N GLY A 62 -0.68 -1.49 -10.46
CA GLY A 62 -1.39 -0.22 -10.76
C GLY A 62 -2.93 -0.34 -10.73
N ASN A 63 -3.46 -1.47 -10.26
CA ASN A 63 -4.86 -1.81 -10.41
C ASN A 63 -5.58 -1.29 -9.17
N THR A 64 -6.22 -0.14 -9.32
CA THR A 64 -7.05 0.52 -8.32
C THR A 64 -8.06 -0.44 -7.67
N ASN A 65 -8.50 -1.47 -8.42
CA ASN A 65 -9.40 -2.51 -7.92
C ASN A 65 -8.78 -3.38 -6.82
N ALA A 66 -7.44 -3.46 -6.73
CA ALA A 66 -6.74 -4.16 -5.66
C ALA A 66 -6.82 -3.43 -4.30
N LEU A 67 -7.28 -2.19 -4.28
CA LEU A 67 -7.53 -1.39 -3.07
C LEU A 67 -8.98 -1.56 -2.58
N THR A 68 -9.93 -1.69 -3.50
CA THR A 68 -11.35 -1.86 -3.18
C THR A 68 -11.59 -3.22 -2.52
N GLY A 69 -12.07 -3.23 -1.29
CA GLY A 69 -12.30 -4.46 -0.52
C GLY A 69 -11.02 -5.10 0.02
N ASN A 70 -9.88 -4.41 -0.06
CA ASN A 70 -8.62 -4.90 0.50
C ASN A 70 -8.68 -4.87 2.05
N PRO A 71 -8.41 -5.99 2.74
CA PRO A 71 -8.47 -6.05 4.20
C PRO A 71 -7.45 -5.12 4.88
N MET A 72 -6.32 -4.84 4.22
CA MET A 72 -5.31 -3.90 4.71
C MET A 72 -5.84 -2.46 4.69
N VAL A 73 -6.51 -2.06 3.60
CA VAL A 73 -7.13 -0.73 3.48
C VAL A 73 -8.26 -0.59 4.51
N ALA A 74 -9.07 -1.63 4.71
CA ALA A 74 -10.12 -1.63 5.73
C ALA A 74 -9.54 -1.50 7.16
N GLN A 75 -8.43 -2.17 7.46
CA GLN A 75 -7.74 -2.02 8.75
C GLN A 75 -7.18 -0.60 8.95
N MET A 76 -6.61 0.01 7.90
CA MET A 76 -6.14 1.39 7.96
C MET A 76 -7.31 2.36 8.23
N ILE A 77 -8.44 2.18 7.55
CA ILE A 77 -9.66 2.95 7.80
C ILE A 77 -10.07 2.84 9.27
N SER A 78 -10.17 1.62 9.82
CA SER A 78 -10.53 1.42 11.22
C SER A 78 -9.56 2.09 12.20
N SER A 79 -8.26 1.95 11.95
CA SER A 79 -7.20 2.50 12.82
C SER A 79 -7.21 4.03 12.80
N ILE A 80 -7.35 4.62 11.62
CA ILE A 80 -7.41 6.08 11.45
C ILE A 80 -8.71 6.63 12.03
N THR A 81 -9.85 5.98 11.83
CA THR A 81 -11.12 6.35 12.47
C THR A 81 -10.96 6.40 14.00
N SER A 82 -10.32 5.39 14.58
CA SER A 82 -10.04 5.33 16.02
C SER A 82 -9.14 6.49 16.49
N ASN A 83 -8.07 6.79 15.75
CA ASN A 83 -7.17 7.90 16.10
C ASN A 83 -7.85 9.26 15.96
N LEU A 84 -8.59 9.50 14.88
CA LEU A 84 -9.37 10.72 14.69
C LEU A 84 -10.34 10.95 15.85
N ALA A 85 -10.99 9.89 16.32
CA ALA A 85 -11.90 9.99 17.43
C ALA A 85 -11.20 10.21 18.78
N THR A 86 -10.16 9.45 19.07
CA THR A 86 -9.51 9.44 20.39
C THR A 86 -8.52 10.59 20.58
N LYS A 87 -7.75 10.96 19.56
CA LYS A 87 -6.69 11.97 19.64
C LYS A 87 -7.17 13.38 19.31
N PHE A 88 -8.12 13.50 18.38
CA PHE A 88 -8.55 14.78 17.84
C PHE A 88 -10.01 15.13 18.19
N GLY A 89 -10.68 14.29 18.97
CA GLY A 89 -12.04 14.54 19.46
C GLY A 89 -13.11 14.52 18.37
N VAL A 90 -12.81 13.97 17.20
CA VAL A 90 -13.76 13.86 16.09
C VAL A 90 -14.82 12.80 16.45
N SER A 91 -16.09 13.02 16.12
CA SER A 91 -17.09 11.98 16.41
C SER A 91 -16.77 10.70 15.59
N PRO A 92 -17.01 9.49 16.12
CA PRO A 92 -16.71 8.25 15.40
C PRO A 92 -17.34 8.17 14.00
N GLN A 93 -18.55 8.71 13.85
CA GLN A 93 -19.25 8.76 12.57
C GLN A 93 -18.52 9.66 11.55
N ILE A 94 -18.06 10.83 11.99
CA ILE A 94 -17.35 11.78 11.13
C ILE A 94 -15.96 11.26 10.81
N ALA A 95 -15.25 10.73 11.81
CA ALA A 95 -13.96 10.08 11.64
C ALA A 95 -14.03 8.95 10.59
N GLN A 96 -15.09 8.14 10.65
CA GLN A 96 -15.33 7.08 9.66
C GLN A 96 -15.58 7.64 8.25
N ASN A 97 -16.31 8.75 8.12
CA ASN A 97 -16.53 9.40 6.83
C ASN A 97 -15.23 9.97 6.25
N ILE A 98 -14.41 10.62 7.09
CA ILE A 98 -13.08 11.13 6.71
C ILE A 98 -12.21 9.98 6.23
N ALA A 99 -12.05 8.95 7.06
CA ALA A 99 -11.19 7.80 6.76
C ALA A 99 -11.63 7.06 5.49
N SER A 100 -12.92 6.78 5.35
CA SER A 100 -13.45 6.03 4.21
C SER A 100 -13.43 6.80 2.88
N GLY A 101 -13.44 8.14 2.90
CA GLY A 101 -13.24 8.97 1.71
C GLY A 101 -11.76 9.18 1.38
N LEU A 102 -10.97 9.57 2.38
CA LEU A 102 -9.59 10.03 2.20
C LEU A 102 -8.61 8.89 1.92
N ILE A 103 -8.70 7.79 2.68
CA ILE A 103 -7.69 6.71 2.62
C ILE A 103 -7.66 6.03 1.25
N PRO A 104 -8.80 5.62 0.65
CA PRO A 104 -8.77 5.02 -0.68
C PRO A 104 -8.19 5.96 -1.75
N GLN A 105 -8.48 7.27 -1.66
CA GLN A 105 -7.95 8.27 -2.60
C GLN A 105 -6.44 8.44 -2.46
N VAL A 106 -5.94 8.62 -1.23
CA VAL A 106 -4.50 8.73 -0.95
C VAL A 106 -3.77 7.45 -1.35
N MET A 107 -4.30 6.28 -1.00
CA MET A 107 -3.70 4.99 -1.36
C MET A 107 -3.63 4.80 -2.87
N ASN A 108 -4.68 5.15 -3.60
CA ASN A 108 -4.69 5.09 -5.05
C ASN A 108 -3.61 6.00 -5.66
N GLN A 109 -3.53 7.26 -5.21
CA GLN A 109 -2.49 8.15 -5.71
C GLN A 109 -1.09 7.69 -5.30
N PHE A 110 -0.93 7.11 -4.10
CA PHE A 110 0.34 6.62 -3.63
C PHE A 110 0.82 5.44 -4.48
N VAL A 111 -0.06 4.48 -4.77
CA VAL A 111 0.22 3.40 -5.73
C VAL A 111 0.59 3.98 -7.09
N ASN A 112 -0.21 4.90 -7.65
CA ASN A 112 0.06 5.45 -8.98
C ASN A 112 1.40 6.18 -9.05
N LYS A 113 1.74 6.99 -8.05
CA LYS A 113 3.02 7.70 -7.97
C LYS A 113 4.19 6.75 -7.81
N THR A 114 4.04 5.70 -7.02
CA THR A 114 5.08 4.69 -6.78
C THR A 114 5.42 3.85 -8.01
N ASN A 115 4.50 3.78 -8.98
CA ASN A 115 4.73 3.13 -10.27
C ASN A 115 5.05 4.13 -11.40
N ASN A 116 5.15 5.43 -11.10
CA ASN A 116 5.45 6.43 -12.11
C ASN A 116 6.97 6.58 -12.26
N PRO A 117 7.57 6.20 -13.40
CA PRO A 117 9.01 6.36 -13.62
C PRO A 117 9.47 7.84 -13.62
N ASP A 118 8.54 8.78 -13.81
CA ASP A 118 8.81 10.22 -13.80
C ASP A 118 8.67 10.85 -12.39
N ASP A 119 8.34 10.08 -11.35
CA ASP A 119 8.17 10.56 -9.97
C ASP A 119 9.21 9.91 -9.03
N PRO A 120 10.49 10.35 -9.07
CA PRO A 120 11.58 9.72 -8.31
C PRO A 120 11.42 9.86 -6.78
N ASP A 121 10.54 10.74 -6.33
CA ASP A 121 10.19 10.89 -4.90
C ASP A 121 9.39 9.68 -4.37
N PHE A 122 8.80 8.90 -5.29
CA PHE A 122 7.99 7.72 -5.02
C PHE A 122 8.54 6.53 -5.81
N ASP A 123 9.60 5.90 -5.29
CA ASP A 123 10.17 4.68 -5.87
C ASP A 123 9.74 3.43 -5.09
N LEU A 124 9.21 2.43 -5.82
CA LEU A 124 8.75 1.16 -5.24
C LEU A 124 9.88 0.38 -4.58
N GLN A 125 11.06 0.37 -5.20
CA GLN A 125 12.19 -0.40 -4.70
C GLN A 125 12.69 0.18 -3.38
N ASP A 126 12.87 1.50 -3.30
CA ASP A 126 13.30 2.21 -2.11
C ASP A 126 12.23 2.18 -1.01
N MET A 127 10.95 2.28 -1.37
CA MET A 127 9.85 2.06 -0.43
C MET A 127 9.97 0.68 0.23
N MET A 128 10.09 -0.38 -0.57
CA MET A 128 10.09 -1.74 -0.05
C MET A 128 11.37 -2.08 0.72
N ARG A 129 12.52 -1.53 0.32
CA ARG A 129 13.77 -1.61 1.10
C ARG A 129 13.59 -0.96 2.46
N ASN A 130 12.98 0.23 2.51
CA ASN A 130 12.71 0.95 3.76
C ASN A 130 11.71 0.19 4.65
N PHE A 131 10.66 -0.39 4.08
CA PHE A 131 9.66 -1.15 4.82
C PHE A 131 10.18 -2.49 5.35
N SER A 132 11.01 -3.18 4.57
CA SER A 132 11.60 -4.46 4.96
C SER A 132 12.84 -4.32 5.86
N GLY A 133 13.46 -3.13 5.90
CA GLY A 133 14.77 -2.93 6.52
C GLY A 133 15.90 -3.67 5.80
N ASN A 134 15.65 -4.26 4.63
CA ASN A 134 16.63 -5.00 3.85
C ASN A 134 17.11 -4.15 2.66
N SER A 135 18.25 -3.49 2.83
CA SER A 135 18.86 -2.67 1.77
C SER A 135 19.22 -3.46 0.50
N ASN A 136 19.40 -4.78 0.61
CA ASN A 136 19.74 -5.66 -0.51
C ASN A 136 18.52 -6.25 -1.21
N LEU A 137 17.31 -5.80 -0.86
CA LEU A 137 16.08 -6.31 -1.47
C LEU A 137 16.03 -5.95 -2.97
N ASP A 138 15.87 -6.98 -3.80
CA ASP A 138 15.59 -6.85 -5.22
C ASP A 138 14.09 -7.10 -5.48
N ILE A 139 13.36 -6.00 -5.67
CA ILE A 139 11.93 -6.05 -5.97
C ILE A 139 11.64 -6.68 -7.33
N GLY A 140 12.54 -6.58 -8.31
CA GLY A 140 12.41 -7.29 -9.58
C GLY A 140 12.35 -8.80 -9.37
N SER A 141 13.15 -9.33 -8.45
CA SER A 141 13.12 -10.76 -8.09
C SER A 141 11.84 -11.17 -7.34
N VAL A 142 11.33 -10.31 -6.46
CA VAL A 142 10.09 -10.56 -5.70
C VAL A 142 8.88 -10.53 -6.64
N LEU A 143 8.82 -9.54 -7.51
CA LEU A 143 7.77 -9.41 -8.53
C LEU A 143 7.88 -10.51 -9.59
N GLY A 144 9.10 -10.89 -9.99
CA GLY A 144 9.34 -12.02 -10.89
C GLY A 144 8.84 -13.33 -10.32
N LYS A 145 9.01 -13.57 -9.00
CA LYS A 145 8.41 -14.72 -8.31
C LYS A 145 6.89 -14.64 -8.22
N LEU A 146 6.33 -13.44 -8.11
CA LEU A 146 4.87 -13.22 -8.09
C LEU A 146 4.25 -13.46 -9.48
N ALA A 147 4.81 -12.85 -10.53
CA ALA A 147 4.33 -12.93 -11.90
C ALA A 147 4.63 -14.29 -12.55
N GLY A 148 5.77 -14.89 -12.25
CA GLY A 148 6.15 -16.25 -12.67
C GLY A 148 5.58 -17.35 -11.78
N GLY A 149 4.97 -17.01 -10.64
CA GLY A 149 4.36 -17.96 -9.71
C GLY A 149 2.96 -18.43 -10.12
N SER A 150 2.32 -17.75 -11.08
CA SER A 150 1.01 -18.10 -11.64
C SER A 150 1.08 -18.63 -13.08
N SER A 151 2.27 -18.75 -13.65
CA SER A 151 2.50 -19.39 -14.95
C SER A 151 3.84 -20.11 -14.90
N GLN A 152 3.78 -21.45 -14.93
CA GLN A 152 4.91 -22.36 -15.09
C GLN A 152 5.56 -22.94 -13.81
N GLN A 153 4.73 -23.46 -12.90
CA GLN A 153 5.06 -24.72 -12.22
C GLN A 153 4.12 -25.85 -12.69
N GLY A 154 4.10 -26.01 -14.01
CA GLY A 154 3.48 -27.11 -14.74
C GLY A 154 4.11 -27.18 -16.12
N LEU A 155 4.73 -28.31 -16.44
CA LEU A 155 5.16 -28.73 -17.79
C LEU A 155 6.45 -28.13 -18.39
N GLY A 156 7.47 -27.85 -17.58
CA GLY A 156 8.82 -27.52 -18.07
C GLY A 156 9.83 -28.68 -18.10
N ASN A 157 9.46 -29.90 -17.70
CA ASN A 157 10.38 -31.06 -17.72
C ASN A 157 9.70 -32.44 -17.82
N VAL A 158 8.37 -32.52 -17.98
CA VAL A 158 7.69 -33.82 -18.12
C VAL A 158 7.75 -34.32 -19.56
N GLY A 159 7.79 -33.43 -20.57
CA GLY A 159 7.99 -33.82 -21.97
C GLY A 159 9.37 -34.44 -22.21
N ASP A 160 10.42 -33.87 -21.62
CA ASP A 160 11.80 -34.36 -21.76
C ASP A 160 12.07 -35.62 -20.94
N VAL A 161 11.40 -35.81 -19.79
CA VAL A 161 11.56 -37.01 -18.96
C VAL A 161 10.71 -38.17 -19.47
N LEU A 162 9.50 -37.93 -20.00
CA LEU A 162 8.70 -38.97 -20.65
C LEU A 162 9.27 -39.39 -22.01
N GLY A 163 9.83 -38.45 -22.78
CA GLY A 163 10.53 -38.77 -24.04
C GLY A 163 11.77 -39.64 -23.84
N LYS A 164 12.47 -39.50 -22.70
CA LYS A 164 13.63 -40.33 -22.34
C LYS A 164 13.28 -41.69 -21.74
N LEU A 165 12.08 -41.87 -21.16
CA LEU A 165 11.62 -43.15 -20.63
C LEU A 165 10.92 -44.04 -21.68
N PHE A 166 10.31 -43.45 -22.70
CA PHE A 166 9.62 -44.19 -23.77
C PHE A 166 10.36 -44.18 -25.11
N GLY A 167 11.49 -43.46 -25.22
CA GLY A 167 12.24 -43.24 -26.46
C GLY A 167 13.68 -43.79 -26.45
N GLY A 168 14.00 -44.75 -25.60
CA GLY A 168 15.25 -45.52 -25.67
C GLY A 168 15.02 -46.86 -26.36
N LYS A 169 15.70 -47.08 -27.49
CA LYS A 169 15.78 -48.37 -28.19
C LYS A 169 16.30 -49.48 -27.30
#